data_AF-A0AAU2P7N5-F1
#
_entry.id   AF-A0AAU2P7N5-F1
#
_cell.length_a   1.000
_cell.length_b   1.000
_cell.length_c   1.000
_cell.angle_alpha   90.00
_cell.angle_beta   90.00
_cell.angle_gamma   90.00
#
_symmetry.space_group_name_H-M   'P 1'
#
loop_
_entity.id
_entity.type
_entity.pdbx_description
1 polymer ?
#
loop_
_entity_poly.entity_id
_entity_poly.type
_entity_poly.pdbx_seq_one_letter_code
_entity_poly.pdbx_strand_id
1 'polypeptide(L)'
;MSQQVASRAARQPHKHALDVAHPPPGPGNLRAVLLPVAVVLLIGTVFVSVYLAAFHAPRPHQLHVGTTEIGTQQEHLRQDLARVVPGGFTLETYPDASTARQAVQDRSVYAAYLGAGKLLYGSANGAAVTATVTTAFGSAAHAEHHELSVEDVAPAAAGDTRGLSVFYAAFGLVLAGYLFGMTTYQLAPRLQYRRRMASLALFGVVGGVLVTAIAGSVGFGALPGPFLPLAVVVALMGAAVAATTMVLLRLFGSAGVSLASILLLILGNSSSGGIMPAAYLPAWLRPLSEILPVGVGVRAMQGLSRFQDDGLVRALVILPVWVLGAALVLYLKDVFRREAPAGVRRREEPQPVAS
;
A
#
# COMPACT_ATOMS: atom_id res chain seq x y z
N MET A 1 -102.38 -20.76 -26.75
CA MET A 1 -101.47 -20.00 -27.65
C MET A 1 -100.40 -19.38 -26.75
N SER A 2 -99.20 -19.95 -26.70
CA SER A 2 -97.98 -19.47 -27.40
C SER A 2 -97.46 -18.17 -26.74
N GLN A 3 -96.22 -17.99 -26.25
CA GLN A 3 -94.92 -18.45 -26.74
C GLN A 3 -93.81 -18.09 -25.70
N GLN A 4 -92.78 -18.96 -25.64
CA GLN A 4 -91.33 -18.70 -25.50
C GLN A 4 -90.77 -17.64 -24.53
N VAL A 5 -90.00 -18.11 -23.53
CA VAL A 5 -88.82 -17.41 -23.01
C VAL A 5 -87.60 -18.34 -23.14
N ALA A 6 -86.58 -17.86 -23.82
CA ALA A 6 -85.39 -18.59 -24.22
C ALA A 6 -84.39 -18.82 -23.08
N SER A 7 -83.80 -20.02 -23.08
CA SER A 7 -82.68 -20.45 -22.24
C SER A 7 -81.39 -19.73 -22.61
N ARG A 8 -80.70 -19.13 -21.64
CA ARG A 8 -79.32 -18.63 -21.80
C ARG A 8 -78.37 -19.52 -20.99
N ALA A 9 -77.54 -20.27 -21.71
CA ALA A 9 -76.55 -21.20 -21.17
C ALA A 9 -75.44 -20.45 -20.42
N ALA A 10 -75.21 -20.81 -19.15
CA ALA A 10 -74.05 -20.39 -18.38
C ALA A 10 -72.85 -21.29 -18.72
N ARG A 11 -71.80 -20.68 -19.30
CA ARG A 11 -70.52 -21.35 -19.59
C ARG A 11 -69.78 -21.66 -18.29
N GLN A 12 -69.37 -22.92 -18.11
CA GLN A 12 -68.43 -23.32 -17.06
C GLN A 12 -67.02 -22.82 -17.41
N PRO A 13 -66.26 -22.22 -16.47
CA PRO A 13 -64.86 -21.91 -16.70
C PRO A 13 -63.99 -23.17 -16.49
N HIS A 14 -63.25 -23.53 -17.53
CA HIS A 14 -62.22 -24.56 -17.49
C HIS A 14 -61.14 -24.20 -16.46
N LYS A 15 -60.89 -25.10 -15.51
CA LYS A 15 -59.73 -25.02 -14.60
C LYS A 15 -58.47 -25.35 -15.41
N HIS A 16 -57.77 -24.34 -15.91
CA HIS A 16 -56.35 -24.49 -16.26
C HIS A 16 -55.55 -24.64 -14.96
N ALA A 17 -55.23 -25.90 -14.62
CA ALA A 17 -54.10 -26.17 -13.77
C ALA A 17 -52.85 -25.68 -14.51
N LEU A 18 -52.42 -24.46 -14.20
CA LEU A 18 -51.07 -24.01 -14.51
C LEU A 18 -50.14 -24.85 -13.66
N ASP A 19 -49.51 -25.83 -14.30
CA ASP A 19 -48.34 -26.51 -13.78
C ASP A 19 -47.26 -25.44 -13.56
N VAL A 20 -47.19 -24.93 -12.32
CA VAL A 20 -46.18 -23.95 -11.93
C VAL A 20 -44.88 -24.74 -11.86
N ALA A 21 -44.13 -24.71 -12.97
CA ALA A 21 -42.74 -25.12 -12.98
C ALA A 21 -42.07 -24.46 -11.77
N HIS A 22 -41.67 -25.27 -10.80
CA HIS A 22 -40.92 -24.79 -9.66
C HIS A 22 -39.67 -24.09 -10.22
N PRO A 23 -39.38 -22.85 -9.79
CA PRO A 23 -38.13 -22.23 -10.18
C PRO A 23 -37.00 -23.19 -9.76
N PRO A 24 -36.05 -23.51 -10.66
CA PRO A 24 -34.93 -24.36 -10.28
C PRO A 24 -34.27 -23.73 -9.04
N PRO A 25 -33.86 -24.51 -8.02
CA PRO A 25 -33.19 -23.97 -6.86
C PRO A 25 -31.97 -23.19 -7.36
N GLY A 26 -32.03 -21.86 -7.25
CA GLY A 26 -30.91 -21.00 -7.57
C GLY A 26 -29.69 -21.45 -6.75
N PRO A 27 -28.45 -21.18 -7.20
CA PRO A 27 -27.26 -21.50 -6.42
C PRO A 27 -27.47 -21.03 -4.97
N GLY A 28 -27.56 -22.01 -4.05
CA GLY A 28 -28.36 -21.86 -2.83
C GLY A 28 -27.99 -20.67 -1.95
N ASN A 29 -28.99 -20.08 -1.28
CA ASN A 29 -28.86 -18.97 -0.32
C ASN A 29 -27.67 -19.11 0.64
N LEU A 30 -27.31 -20.35 0.99
CA LEU A 30 -26.14 -20.67 1.79
C LEU A 30 -24.81 -20.20 1.15
N ARG A 31 -24.60 -20.39 -0.15
CA ARG A 31 -23.37 -19.91 -0.83
C ARG A 31 -23.30 -18.39 -0.87
N ALA A 32 -24.44 -17.72 -1.09
CA ALA A 32 -24.53 -16.27 -1.09
C ALA A 32 -24.22 -15.65 0.29
N VAL A 33 -24.46 -16.39 1.38
CA VAL A 33 -24.10 -15.99 2.75
C VAL A 33 -22.67 -16.42 3.12
N LEU A 34 -22.31 -17.69 2.89
CA LEU A 34 -21.02 -18.23 3.33
C LEU A 34 -19.83 -17.65 2.57
N LEU A 35 -19.97 -17.36 1.27
CA LEU A 35 -18.84 -16.89 0.48
C LEU A 35 -18.33 -15.51 0.94
N PRO A 36 -19.18 -14.47 1.12
CA PRO A 36 -18.72 -13.19 1.68
C PRO A 36 -18.12 -13.35 3.08
N VAL A 37 -18.74 -14.16 3.95
CA VAL A 37 -18.24 -14.42 5.30
C VAL A 37 -16.84 -15.03 5.25
N ALA A 38 -16.64 -16.09 4.46
CA ALA A 38 -15.35 -16.75 4.32
C ALA A 38 -14.27 -15.81 3.77
N VAL A 39 -14.61 -15.01 2.74
CA VAL A 39 -13.67 -14.05 2.14
C VAL A 39 -13.27 -12.96 3.13
N VAL A 40 -14.24 -12.37 3.85
CA VAL A 40 -13.96 -11.30 4.82
C VAL A 40 -13.17 -11.83 6.01
N LEU A 41 -13.50 -13.03 6.52
CA LEU A 41 -12.73 -13.66 7.58
C LEU A 41 -11.30 -13.97 7.14
N LEU A 42 -11.11 -14.49 5.92
CA LEU A 42 -9.77 -14.72 5.37
C LEU A 42 -8.95 -13.43 5.31
N ILE A 43 -9.52 -12.35 4.76
CA ILE A 43 -8.84 -11.04 4.70
C ILE A 43 -8.52 -10.53 6.11
N GLY A 44 -9.46 -10.65 7.05
CA GLY A 44 -9.27 -10.27 8.45
C GLY A 44 -8.16 -11.07 9.13
N THR A 45 -8.12 -12.39 8.93
CA THR A 45 -7.04 -13.26 9.42
C THR A 45 -5.69 -12.87 8.83
N VAL A 46 -5.63 -12.60 7.53
CA VAL A 46 -4.39 -12.11 6.89
C VAL A 46 -3.97 -10.77 7.48
N PHE A 47 -4.89 -9.82 7.64
CA PHE A 47 -4.61 -8.53 8.25
C PHE A 47 -4.02 -8.68 9.65
N VAL A 48 -4.71 -9.39 10.54
CA VAL A 48 -4.27 -9.60 11.92
C VAL A 48 -2.91 -10.28 11.97
N SER A 49 -2.71 -11.33 11.16
CA SER A 49 -1.45 -12.09 11.13
C SER A 49 -0.28 -11.22 10.66
N VAL A 50 -0.46 -10.48 9.56
CA VAL A 50 0.57 -9.61 8.98
C VAL A 50 0.93 -8.47 9.94
N TYR A 51 -0.06 -7.80 10.53
CA TYR A 51 0.19 -6.66 11.41
C TYR A 51 0.77 -7.09 12.76
N LEU A 52 0.32 -8.21 13.33
CA LEU A 52 0.95 -8.75 14.54
C LEU A 52 2.41 -9.16 14.27
N ALA A 53 2.68 -9.80 13.12
CA ALA A 53 4.04 -10.16 12.74
C ALA A 53 4.94 -8.93 12.54
N ALA A 54 4.40 -7.81 12.05
CA ALA A 54 5.15 -6.59 11.83
C ALA A 54 5.33 -5.74 13.11
N PHE A 55 4.31 -5.68 13.98
CA PHE A 55 4.19 -4.61 14.98
C PHE A 55 3.92 -5.05 16.42
N HIS A 56 3.69 -6.34 16.71
CA HIS A 56 3.39 -6.78 18.08
C HIS A 56 4.62 -6.70 19.01
N ALA A 57 5.77 -7.16 18.53
CA ALA A 57 7.04 -7.15 19.27
C ALA A 57 8.19 -6.78 18.30
N PRO A 58 8.16 -5.57 17.73
CA PRO A 58 9.10 -5.16 16.71
C PRO A 58 10.51 -5.08 17.30
N ARG A 59 11.48 -5.71 16.64
CA ARG A 59 12.89 -5.62 16.98
C ARG A 59 13.65 -5.19 15.73
N PRO A 60 14.67 -4.33 15.86
CA PRO A 60 15.50 -4.00 14.72
C PRO A 60 16.27 -5.27 14.29
N HIS A 61 16.49 -5.40 12.99
CA HIS A 61 17.35 -6.41 12.40
C HIS A 61 18.38 -5.68 11.54
N GLN A 62 19.63 -5.66 11.98
CA GLN A 62 20.72 -4.98 11.27
C GLN A 62 20.39 -3.50 10.98
N LEU A 63 19.85 -2.77 11.97
CA LEU A 63 19.65 -1.34 11.87
C LEU A 63 21.03 -0.66 11.79
N HIS A 64 21.25 0.07 10.70
CA HIS A 64 22.52 0.73 10.44
C HIS A 64 22.72 1.89 11.43
N VAL A 65 23.84 1.86 12.17
CA VAL A 65 24.23 2.88 13.14
C VAL A 65 25.70 3.23 12.95
N GLY A 66 26.04 4.49 13.13
CA GLY A 66 27.40 5.00 12.97
C GLY A 66 28.18 5.09 14.27
N THR A 67 29.49 5.14 14.18
CA THR A 67 30.37 5.57 15.25
C THR A 67 31.61 6.30 14.72
N THR A 68 32.22 7.18 15.51
CA THR A 68 33.56 7.72 15.23
C THR A 68 34.65 7.03 16.05
N GLU A 69 34.28 6.08 16.91
CA GLU A 69 35.22 5.30 17.69
C GLU A 69 35.96 4.30 16.81
N ILE A 70 37.23 4.07 17.16
CA ILE A 70 38.15 3.19 16.43
C ILE A 70 38.86 2.24 17.40
N GLY A 71 39.34 1.11 16.88
CA GLY A 71 40.11 0.14 17.65
C GLY A 71 39.29 -0.50 18.77
N THR A 72 39.81 -0.47 20.00
CA THR A 72 39.21 -1.16 21.16
C THR A 72 37.87 -0.57 21.57
N GLN A 73 37.68 0.75 21.47
CA GLN A 73 36.42 1.40 21.81
C GLN A 73 35.29 0.95 20.88
N GLN A 74 35.56 0.93 19.57
CA GLN A 74 34.62 0.42 18.57
C GLN A 74 34.22 -1.05 18.83
N GLU A 75 35.17 -1.89 19.26
CA GLU A 75 34.92 -3.29 19.60
C GLU A 75 34.01 -3.41 20.82
N HIS A 76 34.29 -2.65 21.89
CA HIS A 76 33.48 -2.64 23.10
C HIS A 76 32.06 -2.15 22.81
N LEU A 77 31.92 -1.05 22.07
CA LEU A 77 30.61 -0.53 21.64
C LEU A 77 29.80 -1.59 20.90
N ARG A 78 30.43 -2.31 19.96
CA ARG A 78 29.76 -3.37 19.21
C ARG A 78 29.30 -4.52 20.12
N GLN A 79 30.12 -4.90 21.08
CA GLN A 79 29.78 -5.94 22.05
C GLN A 79 28.63 -5.52 22.96
N ASP A 80 28.63 -4.27 23.43
CA ASP A 80 27.56 -3.75 24.28
C ASP A 80 26.23 -3.63 23.52
N LEU A 81 26.26 -3.12 22.28
CA LEU A 81 25.08 -3.13 21.41
C LEU A 81 24.56 -4.56 21.16
N ALA A 82 25.45 -5.53 20.95
CA ALA A 82 25.07 -6.93 20.76
C ALA A 82 24.49 -7.59 22.02
N ARG A 83 24.90 -7.13 23.22
CA ARG A 83 24.31 -7.58 24.50
C ARG A 83 22.91 -7.04 24.71
N VAL A 84 22.68 -5.76 24.37
CA VAL A 84 21.37 -5.10 24.58
C VAL A 84 20.37 -5.55 23.52
N VAL A 85 20.77 -5.56 22.25
CA VAL A 85 19.92 -5.98 21.13
C VAL A 85 20.70 -6.93 20.21
N PRO A 86 20.70 -8.24 20.51
CA PRO A 86 21.41 -9.23 19.69
C PRO A 86 20.96 -9.19 18.23
N GLY A 87 21.90 -9.00 17.30
CA GLY A 87 21.63 -8.88 15.86
C GLY A 87 20.87 -7.62 15.44
N GLY A 88 20.65 -6.69 16.38
CA GLY A 88 19.83 -5.51 16.18
C GLY A 88 20.48 -4.43 15.32
N PHE A 89 21.80 -4.34 15.36
CA PHE A 89 22.55 -3.23 14.79
C PHE A 89 23.65 -3.68 13.84
N THR A 90 23.95 -2.84 12.85
CA THR A 90 25.16 -2.92 12.04
C THR A 90 25.94 -1.63 12.24
N LEU A 91 27.12 -1.75 12.83
CA LEU A 91 27.94 -0.61 13.24
C LEU A 91 28.90 -0.22 12.11
N GLU A 92 28.79 1.01 11.64
CA GLU A 92 29.64 1.60 10.61
C GLU A 92 30.55 2.67 11.23
N THR A 93 31.82 2.71 10.83
CA THR A 93 32.77 3.70 11.35
C THR A 93 32.93 4.86 10.37
N TYR A 94 32.83 6.07 10.89
CA TYR A 94 33.03 7.31 10.18
C TYR A 94 34.29 8.02 10.70
N PRO A 95 35.00 8.77 9.83
CA PRO A 95 36.26 9.40 10.20
C PRO A 95 36.10 10.53 11.23
N ASP A 96 34.94 11.19 11.27
CA ASP A 96 34.70 12.35 12.10
C ASP A 96 33.19 12.61 12.33
N ALA A 97 32.90 13.52 13.27
CA ALA A 97 31.54 13.86 13.68
C ALA A 97 30.70 14.55 12.57
N SER A 98 31.33 15.25 11.63
CA SER A 98 30.63 15.92 10.52
C SER A 98 30.17 14.89 9.48
N THR A 99 31.04 13.94 9.14
CA THR A 99 30.68 12.83 8.25
C THR A 99 29.61 11.94 8.88
N ALA A 100 29.74 11.63 10.18
CA ALA A 100 28.73 10.86 10.92
C ALA A 100 27.37 11.60 10.99
N ARG A 101 27.38 12.93 11.18
CA ARG A 101 26.15 13.76 11.13
C ARG A 101 25.49 13.69 9.76
N GLN A 102 26.27 13.84 8.69
CA GLN A 102 25.75 13.76 7.33
C GLN A 102 25.11 12.39 7.07
N ALA A 103 25.74 11.31 7.52
CA ALA A 103 25.19 9.95 7.39
C ALA A 103 23.86 9.73 8.15
N VAL A 104 23.61 10.47 9.24
CA VAL A 104 22.29 10.48 9.90
C VAL A 104 21.30 11.35 9.12
N GLN A 105 21.76 12.47 8.56
CA GLN A 105 20.94 13.41 7.80
C GLN A 105 20.53 12.92 6.41
N ASP A 106 21.31 12.04 5.77
CA ASP A 106 20.94 11.38 4.51
C ASP A 106 20.31 9.99 4.73
N ARG A 107 20.18 9.57 6.01
CA ARG A 107 19.65 8.28 6.45
C ARG A 107 20.44 7.06 5.95
N SER A 108 21.73 7.21 5.71
CA SER A 108 22.64 6.06 5.58
C SER A 108 22.70 5.27 6.90
N VAL A 109 22.68 5.97 8.03
CA VAL A 109 22.53 5.41 9.38
C VAL A 109 21.37 6.09 10.12
N TYR A 110 20.80 5.39 11.10
CA TYR A 110 19.67 5.91 11.90
C TYR A 110 20.11 6.75 13.11
N ALA A 111 21.32 6.51 13.59
CA ALA A 111 21.96 7.23 14.68
C ALA A 111 23.49 7.06 14.59
N ALA A 112 24.26 7.94 15.20
CA ALA A 112 25.71 7.84 15.25
C ALA A 112 26.27 8.20 16.64
N TYR A 113 27.07 7.31 17.22
CA TYR A 113 27.70 7.49 18.52
C TYR A 113 29.12 8.05 18.37
N LEU A 114 29.37 9.24 18.91
CA LEU A 114 30.62 9.96 18.71
C LEU A 114 31.68 9.67 19.79
N GLY A 115 31.39 8.74 20.70
CA GLY A 115 32.17 8.51 21.91
C GLY A 115 31.81 9.49 23.03
N ALA A 116 32.31 9.20 24.24
CA ALA A 116 32.15 10.04 25.43
C ALA A 116 30.68 10.40 25.75
N GLY A 117 29.75 9.48 25.47
CA GLY A 117 28.32 9.65 25.73
C GLY A 117 27.56 10.49 24.69
N LYS A 118 28.17 10.94 23.59
CA LYS A 118 27.47 11.79 22.61
C LYS A 118 26.81 10.97 21.49
N LEU A 119 25.50 11.11 21.31
CA LEU A 119 24.70 10.42 20.30
C LEU A 119 23.99 11.42 19.37
N LEU A 120 24.25 11.32 18.07
CA LEU A 120 23.45 11.96 17.03
C LEU A 120 22.32 11.02 16.60
N TYR A 121 21.09 11.52 16.44
CA TYR A 121 19.98 10.73 15.93
C TYR A 121 19.02 11.59 15.10
N GLY A 122 18.06 10.97 14.43
CA GLY A 122 16.99 11.69 13.72
C GLY A 122 15.62 11.28 14.22
N SER A 123 14.91 12.16 14.94
CA SER A 123 13.55 11.85 15.42
C SER A 123 12.54 11.69 14.29
N ALA A 124 12.85 12.17 13.08
CA ALA A 124 12.08 11.92 11.86
C ALA A 124 11.98 10.44 11.48
N ASN A 125 12.84 9.57 12.02
CA ASN A 125 12.72 8.11 11.87
C ASN A 125 11.62 7.48 12.76
N GLY A 126 10.96 8.29 13.60
CA GLY A 126 9.83 7.89 14.43
C GLY A 126 10.22 7.50 15.85
N ALA A 127 9.24 7.56 16.76
CA ALA A 127 9.45 7.38 18.20
C ALA A 127 10.05 6.01 18.57
N ALA A 128 9.67 4.95 17.84
CA ALA A 128 10.19 3.59 18.10
C ALA A 128 11.69 3.48 17.81
N VAL A 129 12.17 4.11 16.72
CA VAL A 129 13.59 4.14 16.38
C VAL A 129 14.35 4.96 17.41
N THR A 130 13.85 6.16 17.74
CA THR A 130 14.43 7.02 18.78
C THR A 130 14.59 6.27 20.10
N ALA A 131 13.54 5.62 20.60
CA ALA A 131 13.60 4.86 21.84
C ALA A 131 14.60 3.68 21.76
N THR A 132 14.65 3.00 20.62
CA THR A 132 15.59 1.89 20.40
C THR A 132 17.04 2.35 20.48
N VAL A 133 17.40 3.42 19.77
CA VAL A 133 18.78 3.92 19.73
C VAL A 133 19.19 4.57 21.04
N THR A 134 18.32 5.38 21.67
CA THR A 134 18.66 6.03 22.95
C THR A 134 18.82 5.01 24.08
N THR A 135 18.00 3.95 24.11
CA THR A 135 18.14 2.88 25.10
C THR A 135 19.43 2.08 24.90
N ALA A 136 19.73 1.70 23.65
CA ALA A 136 20.92 0.92 23.32
C ALA A 136 22.22 1.70 23.60
N PHE A 137 22.34 2.92 23.08
CA PHE A 137 23.52 3.74 23.29
C PHE A 137 23.60 4.35 24.69
N GLY A 138 22.48 4.52 25.39
CA GLY A 138 22.49 4.90 26.81
C GLY A 138 23.13 3.84 27.69
N SER A 139 22.88 2.56 27.38
CA SER A 139 23.53 1.44 28.07
C SER A 139 25.03 1.40 27.80
N ALA A 140 25.45 1.66 26.54
CA ALA A 140 26.86 1.75 26.18
C ALA A 140 27.57 2.93 26.85
N ALA A 141 26.98 4.13 26.82
CA ALA A 141 27.52 5.31 27.51
C ALA A 141 27.69 5.07 29.02
N HIS A 142 26.72 4.40 29.65
CA HIS A 142 26.83 4.03 31.07
C HIS A 142 27.98 3.04 31.33
N ALA A 143 28.22 2.08 30.43
CA ALA A 143 29.35 1.15 30.53
C ALA A 143 30.71 1.87 30.44
N GLU A 144 30.76 3.01 29.75
CA GLU A 144 31.92 3.89 29.65
C GLU A 144 31.99 4.96 30.76
N HIS A 145 31.07 4.94 31.74
CA HIS A 145 30.96 5.95 32.79
C HIS A 145 30.64 7.38 32.28
N HIS A 146 29.92 7.48 31.18
CA HIS A 146 29.42 8.74 30.62
C HIS A 146 27.89 8.86 30.74
N GLU A 147 27.40 10.09 30.85
CA GLU A 147 25.97 10.38 30.68
C GLU A 147 25.65 10.52 29.19
N LEU A 148 24.51 9.98 28.75
CA LEU A 148 24.10 10.05 27.36
C LEU A 148 23.61 11.47 27.00
N SER A 149 24.38 12.18 26.19
CA SER A 149 23.98 13.42 25.56
C SER A 149 23.43 13.14 24.16
N VAL A 150 22.17 13.47 23.92
CA VAL A 150 21.49 13.22 22.64
C VAL A 150 21.32 14.51 21.84
N GLU A 151 21.57 14.44 20.53
CA GLU A 151 21.40 15.54 19.59
C GLU A 151 20.57 15.09 18.39
N ASP A 152 19.41 15.72 18.20
CA ASP A 152 18.54 15.44 17.05
C ASP A 152 18.97 16.26 15.84
N VAL A 153 19.56 15.60 14.85
CA VAL A 153 20.14 16.23 13.66
C VAL A 153 19.24 16.13 12.43
N ALA A 154 18.12 15.40 12.55
CA ALA A 154 17.09 15.24 11.54
C ALA A 154 15.70 15.20 12.23
N PRO A 155 15.22 16.35 12.73
CA PRO A 155 14.06 16.41 13.61
C PRO A 155 12.76 16.12 12.87
N ALA A 156 11.81 15.46 13.51
CA ALA A 156 10.45 15.24 13.00
C ALA A 156 9.71 16.57 12.71
N ALA A 157 8.55 16.48 12.05
CA ALA A 157 7.74 17.68 11.78
C ALA A 157 7.19 18.28 13.06
N ALA A 158 7.13 19.61 13.10
CA ALA A 158 6.44 20.32 14.16
C ALA A 158 4.99 19.80 14.25
N GLY A 159 4.59 19.35 15.44
CA GLY A 159 3.28 18.73 15.68
C GLY A 159 3.19 17.24 15.39
N ASP A 160 4.16 16.62 14.69
CA ASP A 160 4.20 15.17 14.47
C ASP A 160 4.86 14.44 15.65
N THR A 161 4.14 14.44 16.77
CA THR A 161 4.61 13.87 18.05
C THR A 161 4.94 12.38 18.02
N ARG A 162 4.45 11.64 17.00
CA ARG A 162 4.67 10.19 16.88
C ARG A 162 5.42 9.78 15.60
N GLY A 163 5.70 10.71 14.69
CA GLY A 163 6.30 10.42 13.38
C GLY A 163 5.36 9.67 12.43
N LEU A 164 4.03 9.84 12.57
CA LEU A 164 3.03 9.05 11.83
C LEU A 164 2.35 9.81 10.70
N SER A 165 2.68 11.09 10.48
CA SER A 165 1.98 11.87 9.46
C SER A 165 2.21 11.33 8.05
N VAL A 166 3.42 10.86 7.76
CA VAL A 166 3.74 10.22 6.48
C VAL A 166 2.92 8.94 6.26
N PHE A 167 2.70 8.16 7.32
CA PHE A 167 1.88 6.97 7.28
C PHE A 167 0.43 7.30 6.93
N TYR A 168 -0.17 8.30 7.59
CA TYR A 168 -1.55 8.69 7.31
C TYR A 168 -1.73 9.28 5.90
N ALA A 169 -0.79 10.12 5.46
CA ALA A 169 -0.81 10.66 4.10
C ALA A 169 -0.72 9.55 3.05
N ALA A 170 0.21 8.61 3.22
CA ALA A 170 0.38 7.49 2.33
C ALA A 170 -0.83 6.54 2.37
N PHE A 171 -1.29 6.13 3.56
CA PHE A 171 -2.44 5.23 3.71
C PHE A 171 -3.71 5.82 3.10
N GLY A 172 -3.99 7.11 3.34
CA GLY A 172 -5.13 7.80 2.74
C GLY A 172 -5.06 7.79 1.20
N LEU A 173 -3.87 7.99 0.63
CA LEU A 173 -3.66 7.90 -0.81
C LEU A 173 -3.77 6.47 -1.35
N VAL A 174 -3.25 5.46 -0.64
CA VAL A 174 -3.40 4.05 -1.03
C VAL A 174 -4.88 3.68 -1.05
N LEU A 175 -5.64 4.09 -0.02
CA LEU A 175 -7.08 3.87 0.03
C LEU A 175 -7.78 4.57 -1.14
N ALA A 176 -7.43 5.82 -1.44
CA ALA A 176 -7.98 6.54 -2.60
C ALA A 176 -7.66 5.85 -3.92
N GLY A 177 -6.42 5.38 -4.12
CA GLY A 177 -5.99 4.66 -5.33
C GLY A 177 -6.70 3.33 -5.50
N TYR A 178 -6.82 2.56 -4.42
CA TYR A 178 -7.59 1.32 -4.38
C TYR A 178 -9.06 1.56 -4.76
N LEU A 179 -9.71 2.55 -4.12
CA LEU A 179 -11.11 2.90 -4.41
C LEU A 179 -11.29 3.41 -5.84
N PHE A 180 -10.35 4.21 -6.35
CA PHE A 180 -10.39 4.67 -7.75
C PHE A 180 -10.26 3.51 -8.74
N GLY A 181 -9.33 2.58 -8.52
CA GLY A 181 -9.16 1.41 -9.37
C GLY A 181 -10.40 0.49 -9.36
N MET A 182 -11.00 0.31 -8.19
CA MET A 182 -12.24 -0.44 -8.00
C MET A 182 -13.44 0.22 -8.70
N THR A 183 -13.70 1.49 -8.40
CA THR A 183 -14.85 2.23 -8.93
C THR A 183 -14.78 2.43 -10.44
N THR A 184 -13.58 2.51 -11.02
CA THR A 184 -13.39 2.59 -12.48
C THR A 184 -14.05 1.42 -13.21
N TYR A 185 -13.96 0.20 -12.67
CA TYR A 185 -14.58 -0.98 -13.28
C TYR A 185 -16.05 -1.17 -12.91
N GLN A 186 -16.47 -0.67 -11.74
CA GLN A 186 -17.87 -0.75 -11.30
C GLN A 186 -18.76 0.26 -12.04
N LEU A 187 -18.31 1.51 -12.15
CA LEU A 187 -19.08 2.61 -12.74
C LEU A 187 -18.92 2.68 -14.27
N ALA A 188 -17.74 2.32 -14.78
CA ALA A 188 -17.42 2.45 -16.20
C ALA A 188 -16.80 1.16 -16.81
N PRO A 189 -17.52 0.00 -16.75
CA PRO A 189 -16.97 -1.28 -17.18
C PRO A 189 -16.57 -1.30 -18.67
N ARG A 190 -17.30 -0.56 -19.50
CA ARG A 190 -17.07 -0.46 -20.96
C ARG A 190 -16.18 0.72 -21.38
N LEU A 191 -15.55 1.40 -20.43
CA LEU A 191 -14.68 2.55 -20.72
C LEU A 191 -13.55 2.13 -21.66
N GLN A 192 -13.35 2.89 -22.74
CA GLN A 192 -12.26 2.65 -23.68
C GLN A 192 -10.90 2.81 -22.99
N TYR A 193 -9.93 1.99 -23.37
CA TYR A 193 -8.58 1.99 -22.80
C TYR A 193 -7.96 3.40 -22.69
N ARG A 194 -8.01 4.19 -23.77
CA ARG A 194 -7.46 5.57 -23.77
C ARG A 194 -8.09 6.46 -22.69
N ARG A 195 -9.42 6.40 -22.53
CA ARG A 195 -10.13 7.19 -21.51
C ARG A 195 -9.84 6.68 -20.10
N ARG A 196 -9.66 5.37 -19.94
CA ARG A 196 -9.26 4.75 -18.66
C ARG A 196 -7.84 5.16 -18.24
N MET A 197 -6.90 5.23 -19.19
CA MET A 197 -5.55 5.72 -18.90
C MET A 197 -5.53 7.22 -18.64
N ALA A 198 -6.34 8.00 -19.37
CA ALA A 198 -6.50 9.43 -19.09
C ALA A 198 -7.09 9.69 -17.68
N SER A 199 -8.10 8.91 -17.25
CA SER A 199 -8.64 9.04 -15.90
C SER A 199 -7.62 8.63 -14.83
N LEU A 200 -6.81 7.59 -15.09
CA LEU A 200 -5.72 7.18 -14.19
C LEU A 200 -4.66 8.28 -14.05
N ALA A 201 -4.24 8.88 -15.16
CA ALA A 201 -3.28 9.99 -15.14
C ALA A 201 -3.86 11.20 -14.39
N LEU A 202 -5.13 11.54 -14.64
CA LEU A 202 -5.82 12.62 -13.93
C LEU A 202 -5.90 12.34 -12.43
N PHE A 203 -6.28 11.12 -12.03
CA PHE A 203 -6.30 10.71 -10.62
C PHE A 203 -4.92 10.84 -9.97
N GLY A 204 -3.87 10.34 -10.63
CA GLY A 204 -2.50 10.45 -10.13
C GLY A 204 -2.08 11.90 -9.91
N VAL A 205 -2.24 12.75 -10.93
CA VAL A 205 -1.85 14.17 -10.85
C VAL A 205 -2.66 14.91 -9.78
N VAL A 206 -3.99 14.81 -9.81
CA VAL A 206 -4.85 15.53 -8.86
C VAL A 206 -4.65 15.00 -7.44
N GLY A 207 -4.59 13.69 -7.25
CA GLY A 207 -4.32 13.07 -5.95
C GLY A 207 -2.94 13.47 -5.41
N GLY A 208 -1.92 13.47 -6.27
CA GLY A 208 -0.57 13.93 -5.96
C GLY A 208 -0.54 15.37 -5.45
N VAL A 209 -1.17 16.28 -6.20
CA VAL A 209 -1.27 17.71 -5.83
C VAL A 209 -2.05 17.89 -4.53
N LEU A 210 -3.22 17.27 -4.39
CA LEU A 210 -4.07 17.43 -3.22
C LEU A 210 -3.43 16.90 -1.94
N VAL A 211 -2.91 15.66 -1.97
CA VAL A 211 -2.26 15.05 -0.80
C VAL A 211 -1.00 15.84 -0.43
N THR A 212 -0.23 16.31 -1.41
CA THR A 212 0.95 17.14 -1.15
C THR A 212 0.59 18.51 -0.60
N ALA A 213 -0.51 19.13 -1.07
CA ALA A 213 -0.99 20.38 -0.51
C ALA A 213 -1.46 20.22 0.94
N ILE A 214 -2.16 19.13 1.26
CA ILE A 214 -2.66 18.86 2.61
C ILE A 214 -1.52 18.48 3.57
N ALA A 215 -0.66 17.55 3.17
CA ALA A 215 0.40 17.01 4.04
C ALA A 215 1.69 17.85 4.03
N GLY A 216 1.96 18.58 2.95
CA GLY A 216 3.15 19.42 2.79
C GLY A 216 3.04 20.75 3.52
N SER A 217 3.94 21.67 3.17
CA SER A 217 4.10 22.98 3.83
C SER A 217 2.89 23.92 3.74
N VAL A 218 1.98 23.70 2.78
CA VAL A 218 0.77 24.53 2.60
C VAL A 218 -0.33 24.17 3.60
N GLY A 219 -0.39 22.91 4.03
CA GLY A 219 -1.40 22.41 4.96
C GLY A 219 -0.81 22.18 6.35
N PHE A 220 -0.69 20.91 6.74
CA PHE A 220 -0.24 20.52 8.08
C PHE A 220 1.27 20.68 8.30
N GLY A 221 2.08 20.92 7.25
CA GLY A 221 3.53 20.98 7.38
C GLY A 221 4.17 19.67 7.82
N ALA A 222 3.48 18.54 7.65
CA ALA A 222 3.91 17.21 8.06
C ALA A 222 5.07 16.67 7.21
N LEU A 223 5.05 16.97 5.92
CA LEU A 223 6.08 16.62 4.95
C LEU A 223 6.72 17.90 4.38
N PRO A 224 7.49 18.65 5.19
CA PRO A 224 8.19 19.83 4.69
C PRO A 224 9.21 19.37 3.66
N GLY A 225 9.12 19.87 2.44
CA GLY A 225 9.96 19.48 1.32
C GLY A 225 9.53 20.24 0.07
N PRO A 226 10.26 20.10 -1.05
CA PRO A 226 9.90 20.78 -2.29
C PRO A 226 8.58 20.22 -2.83
N PHE A 227 7.60 21.10 -3.04
CA PHE A 227 6.23 20.72 -3.40
C PHE A 227 6.17 19.87 -4.67
N LEU A 228 6.88 20.26 -5.72
CA LEU A 228 6.79 19.61 -7.02
C LEU A 228 7.34 18.17 -7.01
N PRO A 229 8.58 17.89 -6.54
CA PRO A 229 9.07 16.52 -6.40
C PRO A 229 8.17 15.64 -5.52
N LEU A 230 7.66 16.19 -4.40
CA LEU A 230 6.78 15.45 -3.51
C LEU A 230 5.46 15.10 -4.21
N ALA A 231 4.85 16.06 -4.91
CA ALA A 231 3.64 15.84 -5.69
C ALA A 231 3.83 14.78 -6.80
N VAL A 232 5.00 14.74 -7.44
CA VAL A 232 5.32 13.72 -8.46
C VAL A 232 5.42 12.32 -7.83
N VAL A 233 6.15 12.16 -6.73
CA VAL A 233 6.26 10.86 -6.04
C VAL A 233 4.90 10.37 -5.56
N VAL A 234 4.13 11.26 -4.93
CA VAL A 234 2.79 10.98 -4.42
C VAL A 234 1.84 10.64 -5.60
N ALA A 235 1.91 11.37 -6.71
CA ALA A 235 1.12 11.07 -7.92
C ALA A 235 1.44 9.68 -8.49
N LEU A 236 2.73 9.36 -8.62
CA LEU A 236 3.19 8.07 -9.14
C LEU A 236 2.80 6.92 -8.21
N MET A 237 2.91 7.10 -6.89
CA MET A 237 2.49 6.09 -5.91
C MET A 237 0.99 5.84 -6.00
N GLY A 238 0.17 6.91 -6.00
CA GLY A 238 -1.28 6.80 -6.16
C GLY A 238 -1.67 6.11 -7.46
N ALA A 239 -1.05 6.52 -8.59
CA ALA A 239 -1.28 5.92 -9.90
C ALA A 239 -0.88 4.43 -9.92
N ALA A 240 0.26 4.06 -9.31
CA ALA A 240 0.71 2.67 -9.25
C ALA A 240 -0.28 1.79 -8.47
N VAL A 241 -0.77 2.26 -7.31
CA VAL A 241 -1.78 1.57 -6.50
C VAL A 241 -3.10 1.41 -7.28
N ALA A 242 -3.56 2.49 -7.90
CA ALA A 242 -4.77 2.50 -8.72
C ALA A 242 -4.67 1.54 -9.92
N ALA A 243 -3.59 1.62 -10.68
CA ALA A 243 -3.36 0.79 -11.86
C ALA A 243 -3.23 -0.69 -11.49
N THR A 244 -2.55 -1.00 -10.37
CA THR A 244 -2.45 -2.37 -9.85
C THR A 244 -3.84 -2.92 -9.48
N THR A 245 -4.65 -2.12 -8.79
CA THR A 245 -6.03 -2.49 -8.45
C THR A 245 -6.85 -2.75 -9.72
N MET A 246 -6.74 -1.86 -10.72
CA MET A 246 -7.39 -2.04 -12.02
C MET A 246 -6.98 -3.34 -12.72
N VAL A 247 -5.69 -3.69 -12.71
CA VAL A 247 -5.19 -4.95 -13.30
C VAL A 247 -5.79 -6.15 -12.57
N LEU A 248 -5.76 -6.16 -11.23
CA LEU A 248 -6.28 -7.28 -10.45
C LEU A 248 -7.78 -7.49 -10.67
N LEU A 249 -8.57 -6.41 -10.69
CA LEU A 249 -9.99 -6.51 -11.05
C LEU A 249 -10.19 -6.99 -12.48
N ARG A 250 -9.35 -6.53 -13.43
CA ARG A 250 -9.46 -6.94 -14.82
C ARG A 250 -9.16 -8.42 -15.03
N LEU A 251 -8.20 -8.96 -14.28
CA LEU A 251 -7.76 -10.35 -14.37
C LEU A 251 -8.66 -11.32 -13.60
N PHE A 252 -9.12 -10.92 -12.42
CA PHE A 252 -9.78 -11.81 -11.46
C PHE A 252 -11.23 -11.42 -11.12
N GLY A 253 -11.77 -10.37 -11.72
CA GLY A 253 -13.13 -9.90 -11.47
C GLY A 253 -13.32 -9.45 -10.02
N SER A 254 -14.40 -9.91 -9.36
CA SER A 254 -14.70 -9.56 -7.97
C SER A 254 -13.63 -10.03 -6.97
N ALA A 255 -12.97 -11.18 -7.23
CA ALA A 255 -11.86 -11.65 -6.41
C ALA A 255 -10.65 -10.69 -6.47
N GLY A 256 -10.52 -9.93 -7.56
CA GLY A 256 -9.48 -8.91 -7.71
C GLY A 256 -9.54 -7.82 -6.66
N VAL A 257 -10.73 -7.52 -6.12
CA VAL A 257 -10.92 -6.55 -5.02
C VAL A 257 -10.23 -7.05 -3.75
N SER A 258 -10.47 -8.30 -3.37
CA SER A 258 -9.84 -8.95 -2.21
C SER A 258 -8.33 -9.11 -2.38
N LEU A 259 -7.86 -9.45 -3.59
CA LEU A 259 -6.43 -9.54 -3.86
C LEU A 259 -5.75 -8.17 -3.78
N ALA A 260 -6.40 -7.12 -4.29
CA ALA A 260 -5.89 -5.75 -4.22
C ALA A 260 -5.84 -5.24 -2.78
N SER A 261 -6.84 -5.54 -1.95
CA SER A 261 -6.82 -5.15 -0.54
C SER A 261 -5.68 -5.86 0.22
N ILE A 262 -5.50 -7.16 0.02
CA ILE A 262 -4.39 -7.91 0.63
C ILE A 262 -3.04 -7.35 0.18
N LEU A 263 -2.84 -7.17 -1.13
CA LEU A 263 -1.55 -6.73 -1.67
C LEU A 263 -1.22 -5.27 -1.28
N LEU A 264 -2.17 -4.35 -1.42
CA LEU A 264 -1.91 -2.92 -1.33
C LEU A 264 -2.22 -2.35 0.06
N LEU A 265 -3.37 -2.72 0.65
CA LEU A 265 -3.79 -2.18 1.94
C LEU A 265 -3.19 -2.95 3.12
N ILE A 266 -2.98 -4.26 3.00
CA ILE A 266 -2.40 -5.07 4.07
C ILE A 266 -0.88 -5.11 3.94
N LEU A 267 -0.37 -5.77 2.89
CA LEU A 267 1.06 -5.95 2.68
C LEU A 267 1.75 -4.61 2.39
N GLY A 268 1.22 -3.82 1.45
CA GLY A 268 1.78 -2.52 1.11
C GLY A 268 1.87 -1.56 2.30
N ASN A 269 0.82 -1.49 3.13
CA ASN A 269 0.82 -0.61 4.29
C ASN A 269 1.73 -1.10 5.43
N SER A 270 1.68 -2.40 5.74
CA SER A 270 2.52 -2.99 6.79
C SER A 270 4.00 -2.94 6.45
N SER A 271 4.36 -3.07 5.17
CA SER A 271 5.75 -2.95 4.69
C SER A 271 6.12 -1.54 4.24
N SER A 272 5.31 -0.51 4.51
CA SER A 272 5.50 0.81 3.91
C SER A 272 6.71 1.58 4.44
N GLY A 273 7.21 1.26 5.64
CA GLY A 273 8.18 2.12 6.33
C GLY A 273 7.56 3.35 7.01
N GLY A 274 6.23 3.50 6.97
CA GLY A 274 5.54 4.66 7.54
C GLY A 274 5.36 4.62 9.06
N ILE A 275 5.30 3.42 9.65
CA ILE A 275 5.21 3.24 11.11
C ILE A 275 6.60 3.01 11.69
N MET A 276 7.33 2.06 11.11
CA MET A 276 8.70 1.72 11.46
C MET A 276 9.49 1.39 10.19
N PRO A 277 10.80 1.63 10.16
CA PRO A 277 11.64 1.27 9.03
C PRO A 277 11.63 -0.23 8.72
N ALA A 278 12.02 -0.56 7.48
CA ALA A 278 12.09 -1.94 7.00
C ALA A 278 12.95 -2.88 7.86
N ALA A 279 13.92 -2.34 8.60
CA ALA A 279 14.75 -3.10 9.54
C ALA A 279 13.95 -3.74 10.69
N TYR A 280 12.76 -3.23 11.02
CA TYR A 280 11.90 -3.81 12.06
C TYR A 280 10.96 -4.89 11.52
N LEU A 281 10.88 -5.06 10.20
CA LEU A 281 10.01 -6.04 9.58
C LEU A 281 10.65 -7.44 9.66
N PRO A 282 9.84 -8.50 9.79
CA PRO A 282 10.34 -9.86 9.65
C PRO A 282 10.89 -10.10 8.25
N ALA A 283 11.81 -11.06 8.12
CA ALA A 283 12.57 -11.31 6.89
C ALA A 283 11.71 -11.51 5.62
N TRP A 284 10.49 -12.04 5.76
CA TRP A 284 9.58 -12.24 4.63
C TRP A 284 8.80 -10.97 4.22
N LEU A 285 8.61 -10.00 5.13
CA LEU A 285 7.99 -8.70 4.82
C LEU A 285 9.00 -7.66 4.32
N ARG A 286 10.23 -7.71 4.82
CA ARG A 286 11.28 -6.72 4.52
C ARG A 286 11.48 -6.48 3.01
N PRO A 287 11.57 -7.50 2.13
CA PRO A 287 11.73 -7.25 0.69
C PRO A 287 10.57 -6.48 0.05
N LEU A 288 9.36 -6.57 0.62
CA LEU A 288 8.19 -5.90 0.07
C LEU A 288 8.28 -4.38 0.21
N SER A 289 8.97 -3.85 1.22
CA SER A 289 9.17 -2.41 1.39
C SER A 289 9.95 -1.79 0.23
N GLU A 290 10.77 -2.59 -0.44
CA GLU A 290 11.66 -2.15 -1.52
C GLU A 290 11.05 -2.27 -2.91
N ILE A 291 9.98 -3.06 -3.07
CA ILE A 291 9.39 -3.41 -4.37
C ILE A 291 7.97 -2.86 -4.49
N LEU A 292 7.18 -2.89 -3.41
CA LEU A 292 5.80 -2.42 -3.47
C LEU A 292 5.74 -0.90 -3.62
N PRO A 293 4.76 -0.38 -4.38
CA PRO A 293 4.63 1.06 -4.62
C PRO A 293 4.57 1.89 -3.33
N VAL A 294 3.90 1.34 -2.32
CA VAL A 294 3.68 2.03 -1.04
C VAL A 294 4.99 2.22 -0.28
N GLY A 295 5.82 1.18 -0.16
CA GLY A 295 7.09 1.26 0.57
C GLY A 295 8.10 2.17 -0.12
N VAL A 296 8.20 2.05 -1.45
CA VAL A 296 9.09 2.88 -2.24
C VAL A 296 8.65 4.35 -2.21
N GLY A 297 7.35 4.63 -2.35
CA GLY A 297 6.81 5.98 -2.29
C GLY A 297 6.98 6.62 -0.92
N VAL A 298 6.69 5.91 0.17
CA VAL A 298 6.88 6.41 1.54
C VAL A 298 8.34 6.72 1.83
N ARG A 299 9.28 5.86 1.41
CA ARG A 299 10.72 6.11 1.58
C ARG A 299 11.13 7.43 0.92
N ALA A 300 10.73 7.64 -0.34
CA ALA A 300 11.02 8.85 -1.10
C ALA A 300 10.31 10.10 -0.53
N MET A 301 9.08 9.97 0.00
CA MET A 301 8.40 11.07 0.69
C MET A 301 9.18 11.53 1.93
N GLN A 302 9.71 10.59 2.72
CA GLN A 302 10.57 10.92 3.87
C GLN A 302 11.92 11.49 3.41
N GLY A 303 12.51 10.94 2.35
CA GLY A 303 13.75 11.41 1.72
C GLY A 303 13.70 12.87 1.30
N LEU A 304 12.74 13.20 0.42
CA LEU A 304 12.47 14.56 -0.04
C LEU A 304 12.16 15.52 1.11
N SER A 305 11.62 15.01 2.22
CA SER A 305 11.23 15.84 3.34
C SER A 305 12.38 16.14 4.29
N ARG A 306 13.23 15.14 4.58
CA ARG A 306 14.19 15.23 5.69
C ARG A 306 15.52 14.53 5.48
N PHE A 307 15.60 13.60 4.53
CA PHE A 307 16.75 12.71 4.41
C PHE A 307 17.48 12.86 3.08
N GLN A 308 17.74 14.10 2.67
CA GLN A 308 18.51 14.44 1.46
C GLN A 308 18.17 13.56 0.24
N ASP A 309 16.88 13.47 -0.09
CA ASP A 309 16.36 12.72 -1.23
C ASP A 309 16.50 11.17 -1.15
N ASP A 310 16.69 10.60 0.05
CA ASP A 310 16.76 9.14 0.24
C ASP A 310 15.56 8.41 -0.38
N GLY A 311 15.86 7.41 -1.22
CA GLY A 311 14.87 6.61 -1.92
C GLY A 311 14.24 7.27 -3.15
N LEU A 312 14.52 8.55 -3.44
CA LEU A 312 13.92 9.27 -4.58
C LEU A 312 14.22 8.60 -5.92
N VAL A 313 15.49 8.29 -6.18
CA VAL A 313 15.91 7.64 -7.44
C VAL A 313 15.19 6.30 -7.63
N ARG A 314 15.09 5.51 -6.55
CA ARG A 314 14.38 4.22 -6.57
C ARG A 314 12.89 4.42 -6.87
N ALA A 315 12.25 5.45 -6.30
CA ALA A 315 10.86 5.76 -6.57
C ALA A 315 10.60 6.19 -8.01
N LEU A 316 11.50 6.99 -8.59
CA LEU A 316 11.43 7.41 -9.99
C LEU A 316 11.65 6.27 -10.99
N VAL A 317 12.18 5.13 -10.55
CA VAL A 317 12.32 3.92 -11.38
C VAL A 317 11.16 2.96 -11.14
N ILE A 318 10.92 2.57 -9.89
CA ILE A 318 9.98 1.48 -9.56
C ILE A 318 8.52 1.91 -9.75
N LEU A 319 8.14 3.13 -9.35
CA LEU A 319 6.75 3.56 -9.47
C LEU A 319 6.29 3.65 -10.93
N PRO A 320 7.07 4.24 -11.87
CA PRO A 320 6.74 4.17 -13.28
C PRO A 320 6.69 2.75 -13.84
N VAL A 321 7.58 1.84 -13.41
CA VAL A 321 7.52 0.43 -13.82
C VAL A 321 6.19 -0.23 -13.44
N TRP A 322 5.68 0.03 -12.23
CA TRP A 322 4.35 -0.43 -11.82
C TRP A 322 3.23 0.15 -12.69
N VAL A 323 3.24 1.47 -12.93
CA VAL A 323 2.22 2.15 -13.75
C VAL A 323 2.25 1.66 -15.18
N LEU A 324 3.43 1.61 -15.81
CA LEU A 324 3.61 1.20 -17.21
C LEU A 324 3.35 -0.29 -17.39
N GLY A 325 3.81 -1.13 -16.46
CA GLY A 325 3.51 -2.57 -16.47
C GLY A 325 2.02 -2.84 -16.35
N ALA A 326 1.31 -2.11 -15.48
CA ALA A 326 -0.13 -2.21 -15.38
C ALA A 326 -0.84 -1.72 -16.64
N ALA A 327 -0.42 -0.60 -17.21
CA ALA A 327 -0.94 -0.07 -18.47
C ALA A 327 -0.76 -1.09 -19.62
N LEU A 328 0.41 -1.73 -19.71
CA LEU A 328 0.69 -2.78 -20.69
C LEU A 328 -0.24 -3.98 -20.51
N VAL A 329 -0.41 -4.50 -19.30
CA VAL A 329 -1.33 -5.63 -19.03
C VAL A 329 -2.76 -5.27 -19.41
N LEU A 330 -3.22 -4.07 -19.07
CA LEU A 330 -4.55 -3.58 -19.44
C LEU A 330 -4.70 -3.42 -20.96
N TYR A 331 -3.69 -2.88 -21.64
CA TYR A 331 -3.67 -2.77 -23.10
C TYR A 331 -3.80 -4.15 -23.76
N LEU A 332 -2.98 -5.12 -23.32
CA LEU A 332 -3.03 -6.49 -23.83
C LEU A 332 -4.40 -7.15 -23.62
N LYS A 333 -5.07 -6.90 -22.51
CA LYS A 333 -6.40 -7.48 -22.23
C LYS A 333 -7.55 -6.76 -22.92
N ASP A 334 -7.45 -5.46 -23.16
CA ASP A 334 -8.55 -4.65 -23.70
C ASP A 334 -8.51 -4.52 -25.23
N VAL A 335 -7.31 -4.59 -25.83
CA VAL A 335 -7.12 -4.42 -27.28
C VAL A 335 -7.05 -5.77 -27.99
N PHE A 336 -6.18 -6.70 -27.56
CA PHE A 336 -6.03 -8.00 -28.27
C PHE A 336 -7.23 -8.93 -28.18
N ARG A 337 -8.04 -8.87 -27.11
CA ARG A 337 -9.25 -9.72 -26.98
C ARG A 337 -10.46 -9.23 -27.79
N ARG A 338 -10.40 -8.06 -28.41
CA ARG A 338 -11.43 -7.62 -29.38
C ARG A 338 -11.30 -8.30 -30.74
N GLU A 339 -10.16 -8.92 -31.03
CA GLU A 339 -9.86 -9.56 -32.33
C GLU A 339 -10.15 -11.07 -32.37
N ALA A 340 -10.66 -11.68 -31.28
CA ALA A 340 -11.17 -13.04 -31.34
C ALA A 340 -12.45 -13.06 -32.19
N PRO A 341 -12.50 -13.80 -33.32
CA PRO A 341 -13.63 -13.73 -34.25
C PRO A 341 -14.92 -14.18 -33.56
N ALA A 342 -15.98 -13.43 -33.76
CA ALA A 342 -17.35 -13.89 -33.52
C ALA A 342 -17.62 -15.11 -34.42
N GLY A 343 -17.39 -16.31 -33.87
CA GLY A 343 -17.71 -17.57 -34.50
C GLY A 343 -19.23 -17.73 -34.65
N VAL A 344 -19.72 -17.38 -35.84
CA VAL A 344 -20.84 -17.97 -36.58
C VAL A 344 -21.81 -18.83 -35.76
N ARG A 345 -22.98 -18.26 -35.47
CA ARG A 345 -24.28 -18.98 -35.52
C ARG A 345 -25.36 -18.03 -35.98
N ARG A 346 -25.32 -17.67 -37.27
CA ARG A 346 -26.54 -17.33 -37.99
C ARG A 346 -27.05 -18.65 -38.57
N ARG A 347 -27.92 -19.33 -37.82
CA ARG A 347 -28.68 -20.47 -38.35
C ARG A 347 -29.74 -19.82 -39.24
N GLU A 348 -29.55 -19.88 -40.55
CA GLU A 348 -30.62 -19.65 -41.50
C GLU A 348 -31.66 -20.75 -41.28
N GLU A 349 -32.86 -20.35 -40.90
CA GLU A 349 -34.02 -21.23 -40.81
C GLU A 349 -34.75 -21.12 -42.16
N PRO A 350 -34.92 -22.20 -42.93
CA PRO A 350 -35.65 -22.13 -44.19
C PRO A 350 -37.14 -21.94 -43.91
N GLN A 351 -37.75 -20.92 -44.52
CA GLN A 351 -39.21 -20.78 -44.59
C GLN A 351 -39.82 -21.99 -45.32
N PRO A 352 -40.87 -22.64 -44.77
CA PRO A 352 -41.66 -23.57 -45.56
C PRO A 352 -42.61 -22.80 -46.47
N VAL A 353 -42.48 -23.03 -47.77
CA VAL A 353 -43.41 -22.58 -48.81
C VAL A 353 -44.71 -23.36 -48.63
N ALA A 354 -45.82 -22.64 -48.49
CA ALA A 354 -47.16 -23.22 -48.50
C ALA A 354 -47.53 -23.66 -49.92
N SER A 355 -48.03 -24.88 -50.05
CA SER A 355 -48.80 -25.38 -51.19
C SER A 355 -50.00 -26.15 -50.68
#